data_AF-A0A6J6BPN6-F1
#
_entry.id   AF-A0A6J6BPN6-F1
#
_cell.length_a   1.000
_cell.length_b   1.000
_cell.length_c   1.000
_cell.angle_alpha   90.00
_cell.angle_beta   90.00
_cell.angle_gamma   90.00
#
_symmetry.space_group_name_H-M   'P 1'
#
loop_
_entity.id
_entity.type
_entity.pdbx_description
1 polymer ?
#
loop_
_entity_poly.entity_id
_entity_poly.type
_entity_poly.pdbx_seq_one_letter_code
_entity_poly.pdbx_strand_id
1 'polypeptide(L)'
;MKVAHSEPATTDEFKKLILKNLSNYTQQEVRWHVPQLLVHMKLTPAERRKAYDAVMEWSESDASKIVAYYGLQAAANFAEVDDALLEDLIPRLRKLNARGAKSVSNRCKKIAKQLEIEL
;
A
#
# COMPACT_ATOMS: atom_id res chain seq x y z
N MET A 1 8.85 6.16 -8.07
CA MET A 1 10.18 5.80 -8.64
C MET A 1 10.11 5.96 -10.17
N LYS A 2 10.98 6.74 -10.82
CA LYS A 2 10.81 7.12 -12.25
C LYS A 2 10.83 5.90 -13.20
N VAL A 3 11.74 4.96 -12.97
CA VAL A 3 11.92 3.75 -13.80
C VAL A 3 10.71 2.82 -13.73
N ALA A 4 10.19 2.55 -12.53
CA ALA A 4 8.98 1.71 -12.36
C ALA A 4 7.74 2.30 -13.05
N HIS A 5 7.69 3.64 -13.15
CA HIS A 5 6.61 4.33 -13.84
C HIS A 5 6.79 4.33 -15.37
N SER A 6 8.04 4.51 -15.86
CA SER A 6 8.33 4.55 -17.30
C SER A 6 8.42 3.16 -17.95
N GLU A 7 8.84 2.14 -17.20
CA GLU A 7 9.04 0.77 -17.69
C GLU A 7 8.58 -0.28 -16.66
N PRO A 8 7.25 -0.43 -16.44
CA PRO A 8 6.70 -1.32 -15.42
C PRO A 8 7.18 -2.78 -15.53
N ALA A 9 7.44 -3.26 -16.76
CA ALA A 9 7.90 -4.63 -17.01
C ALA A 9 9.23 -4.97 -16.30
N THR A 10 10.11 -3.98 -16.07
CA THR A 10 11.37 -4.19 -15.34
C THR A 10 11.15 -4.53 -13.87
N THR A 11 10.00 -4.17 -13.30
CA THR A 11 9.66 -4.48 -11.90
C THR A 11 9.22 -5.92 -11.71
N ASP A 12 8.66 -6.56 -12.74
CA ASP A 12 8.17 -7.93 -12.68
C ASP A 12 9.30 -8.95 -12.45
N GLU A 13 10.51 -8.67 -12.94
CA GLU A 13 11.69 -9.52 -12.73
C GLU A 13 12.02 -9.72 -11.24
N PHE A 14 11.75 -8.69 -10.43
CA PHE A 14 12.03 -8.69 -8.99
C PHE A 14 10.81 -9.08 -8.13
N LYS A 15 9.63 -9.31 -8.74
CA LYS A 15 8.38 -9.61 -8.03
C LYS A 15 8.55 -10.73 -7.01
N LYS A 16 9.08 -11.88 -7.44
CA LYS A 16 9.27 -13.05 -6.56
C LYS A 16 10.20 -12.74 -5.39
N LEU A 17 11.28 -12.00 -5.65
CA LEU A 17 12.24 -11.63 -4.63
C LEU A 17 11.61 -10.69 -3.59
N ILE A 18 10.90 -9.65 -4.05
CA ILE A 18 10.24 -8.67 -3.18
C ILE A 18 9.16 -9.33 -2.34
N LEU A 19 8.25 -10.09 -2.96
CA LEU A 19 7.16 -10.78 -2.25
C LEU A 19 7.69 -11.79 -1.23
N LYS A 20 8.81 -12.46 -1.50
CA LYS A 20 9.43 -13.39 -0.54
C LYS A 20 10.00 -12.68 0.69
N ASN A 21 10.45 -11.44 0.54
CA ASN A 21 11.18 -10.71 1.58
C ASN A 21 10.36 -9.63 2.31
N LEU A 22 9.07 -9.48 2.02
CA LEU A 22 8.22 -8.45 2.67
C LEU A 22 8.38 -8.43 4.20
N SER A 23 8.29 -9.58 4.86
CA SER A 23 8.45 -9.69 6.32
C SER A 23 9.84 -9.28 6.85
N ASN A 24 10.86 -9.30 6.00
CA ASN A 24 12.25 -9.03 6.38
C ASN A 24 12.62 -7.55 6.21
N TYR A 25 11.77 -6.75 5.55
CA TYR A 25 12.03 -5.33 5.37
C TYR A 25 11.69 -4.56 6.65
N THR A 26 12.71 -4.07 7.33
CA THR A 26 12.59 -3.30 8.58
C THR A 26 12.97 -1.82 8.42
N GLN A 27 13.78 -1.49 7.40
CA GLN A 27 14.20 -0.13 7.12
C GLN A 27 13.03 0.70 6.57
N GLN A 28 12.77 1.87 7.13
CA GLN A 28 11.67 2.74 6.73
C GLN A 28 11.77 3.14 5.24
N GLU A 29 12.98 3.32 4.72
CA GLU A 29 13.25 3.69 3.33
C GLU A 29 12.82 2.59 2.38
N VAL A 30 13.06 1.32 2.76
CA VAL A 30 12.60 0.17 1.99
C VAL A 30 11.08 0.07 2.05
N ARG A 31 10.51 0.21 3.26
CA ARG A 31 9.05 0.15 3.49
C ARG A 31 8.26 1.24 2.78
N TRP A 32 8.85 2.40 2.46
CA TRP A 32 8.17 3.41 1.63
C TRP A 32 8.40 3.24 0.13
N HIS A 33 9.44 2.52 -0.29
CA HIS A 33 9.78 2.34 -1.72
C HIS A 33 9.12 1.10 -2.30
N VAL A 34 9.12 -0.01 -1.55
CA VAL A 34 8.51 -1.27 -1.98
C VAL A 34 7.02 -1.13 -2.37
N PRO A 35 6.16 -0.41 -1.62
CA PRO A 35 4.78 -0.19 -2.02
C PRO A 35 4.65 0.49 -3.39
N GLN A 36 5.54 1.44 -3.69
CA GLN A 36 5.55 2.13 -4.99
C GLN A 36 5.97 1.21 -6.15
N LEU A 37 6.69 0.12 -5.88
CA LEU A 37 7.05 -0.87 -6.89
C LEU A 37 5.91 -1.88 -7.08
N LEU A 38 5.34 -2.36 -5.98
CA LEU A 38 4.33 -3.43 -6.01
C LEU A 38 3.10 -3.06 -6.84
N VAL A 39 2.69 -1.78 -6.84
CA VAL A 39 1.53 -1.30 -7.64
C VAL A 39 1.72 -1.38 -9.15
N HIS A 40 2.96 -1.57 -9.63
CA HIS A 40 3.28 -1.71 -11.05
C HIS A 40 3.51 -3.16 -11.49
N MET A 41 3.54 -4.10 -10.53
CA MET A 41 3.80 -5.51 -10.81
C MET A 41 2.52 -6.26 -11.18
N LYS A 42 2.66 -7.28 -12.01
CA LYS A 42 1.58 -8.24 -12.32
C LYS A 42 1.43 -9.23 -11.17
N LEU A 43 0.59 -8.87 -10.19
CA LEU A 43 0.26 -9.70 -9.04
C LEU A 43 -0.96 -10.58 -9.34
N THR A 44 -0.85 -11.87 -9.04
CA THR A 44 -2.03 -12.74 -8.89
C THR A 44 -2.87 -12.30 -7.69
N PRO A 45 -4.15 -12.72 -7.56
CA PRO A 45 -4.97 -12.37 -6.39
C PRO A 45 -4.32 -12.71 -5.05
N ALA A 46 -3.67 -13.89 -4.95
CA ALA A 46 -2.97 -14.31 -3.74
C ALA A 46 -1.72 -13.45 -3.45
N GLU A 47 -0.94 -13.11 -4.49
CA GLU A 47 0.21 -12.21 -4.35
C GLU A 47 -0.22 -10.79 -3.96
N ARG A 48 -1.33 -10.31 -4.51
CA ARG A 48 -1.92 -9.01 -4.19
C ARG A 48 -2.39 -8.95 -2.75
N ARG A 49 -3.10 -9.98 -2.26
CA ARG A 49 -3.48 -10.11 -0.85
C ARG A 49 -2.25 -10.04 0.05
N LYS A 50 -1.22 -10.82 -0.26
CA LYS A 50 0.04 -10.82 0.51
C LYS A 50 0.71 -9.43 0.53
N ALA A 51 0.77 -8.77 -0.63
CA ALA A 51 1.34 -7.43 -0.75
C ALA A 51 0.52 -6.40 0.05
N TYR A 52 -0.81 -6.46 -0.07
CA TYR A 52 -1.76 -5.63 0.66
C TYR A 52 -1.59 -5.79 2.17
N ASP A 53 -1.55 -7.01 2.69
CA ASP A 53 -1.42 -7.29 4.12
C ASP A 53 -0.13 -6.66 4.67
N ALA A 54 0.99 -6.82 3.95
CA ALA A 54 2.27 -6.24 4.35
C ALA A 54 2.27 -4.71 4.36
N VAL A 55 1.74 -4.08 3.30
CA VAL A 55 1.72 -2.60 3.24
C VAL A 55 0.74 -2.00 4.23
N MET A 56 -0.37 -2.69 4.53
CA MET A 56 -1.31 -2.27 5.58
C MET A 56 -0.71 -2.41 6.97
N GLU A 57 -0.02 -3.52 7.26
CA GLU A 57 0.73 -3.68 8.51
C GLU A 57 1.71 -2.52 8.70
N TRP A 58 2.55 -2.24 7.71
CA TRP A 58 3.50 -1.13 7.80
C TRP A 58 2.80 0.22 7.96
N SER A 59 1.68 0.43 7.28
CA SER A 59 0.91 1.67 7.40
C SER A 59 0.30 1.89 8.78
N GLU A 60 -0.02 0.82 9.49
CA GLU A 60 -0.63 0.87 10.81
C GLU A 60 0.39 0.90 11.94
N SER A 61 1.56 0.28 11.77
CA SER A 61 2.53 0.06 12.86
C SER A 61 3.80 0.89 12.78
N ASP A 62 4.20 1.37 11.60
CA ASP A 62 5.47 2.08 11.42
C ASP A 62 5.40 3.52 11.96
N ALA A 63 6.45 3.97 12.65
CA ALA A 63 6.53 5.33 13.18
C ALA A 63 6.65 6.39 12.07
N SER A 64 7.14 5.99 10.88
CA SER A 64 7.34 6.88 9.76
C SER A 64 6.02 7.21 9.05
N LYS A 65 5.66 8.50 9.08
CA LYS A 65 4.48 9.02 8.36
C LYS A 65 4.58 8.82 6.85
N ILE A 66 5.80 8.74 6.30
CA ILE A 66 6.03 8.51 4.87
C ILE A 66 5.75 7.04 4.52
N VAL A 67 6.14 6.10 5.39
CA VAL A 67 5.77 4.68 5.26
C VAL A 67 4.25 4.54 5.27
N ALA A 68 3.58 5.16 6.24
CA ALA A 68 2.12 5.16 6.30
C ALA A 68 1.46 5.71 5.04
N TYR A 69 1.99 6.81 4.50
CA TYR A 69 1.47 7.44 3.29
C TYR A 69 1.56 6.55 2.04
N TYR A 70 2.73 5.94 1.79
CA TYR A 70 2.94 5.12 0.60
C TYR A 70 2.30 3.74 0.73
N GLY A 71 2.30 3.15 1.93
CA GLY A 71 1.58 1.91 2.18
C GLY A 71 0.07 2.06 1.97
N LEU A 72 -0.53 3.16 2.46
CA LEU A 72 -1.97 3.42 2.27
C LEU A 72 -2.33 3.65 0.80
N GLN A 73 -1.49 4.34 0.03
CA GLN A 73 -1.76 4.49 -1.40
C GLN A 73 -1.65 3.16 -2.13
N ALA A 74 -0.65 2.33 -1.82
CA ALA A 74 -0.53 1.03 -2.45
C ALA A 74 -1.73 0.12 -2.10
N ALA A 75 -2.17 0.12 -0.84
CA ALA A 75 -3.37 -0.58 -0.41
C ALA A 75 -4.61 -0.11 -1.20
N ALA A 76 -4.79 1.20 -1.37
CA ALA A 76 -5.86 1.76 -2.19
C ALA A 76 -5.78 1.29 -3.64
N ASN A 77 -4.59 1.34 -4.26
CA ASN A 77 -4.39 0.88 -5.64
C ASN A 77 -4.71 -0.62 -5.82
N PHE A 78 -4.44 -1.45 -4.80
CA PHE A 78 -4.83 -2.86 -4.85
C PHE A 78 -6.35 -3.04 -4.71
N ALA A 79 -6.99 -2.24 -3.84
CA ALA A 79 -8.43 -2.27 -3.62
C ALA A 79 -9.25 -1.80 -4.84
N GLU A 80 -8.70 -0.95 -5.71
CA GLU A 80 -9.36 -0.53 -6.96
C GLU A 80 -9.74 -1.69 -7.88
N VAL A 81 -9.06 -2.83 -7.77
CA VAL A 81 -9.21 -3.98 -8.67
C VAL A 81 -9.50 -5.28 -7.90
N ASP A 82 -9.87 -5.17 -6.63
CA ASP A 82 -10.08 -6.30 -5.72
C ASP A 82 -11.06 -5.95 -4.60
N ASP A 83 -12.34 -6.30 -4.80
CA ASP A 83 -13.43 -5.96 -3.88
C ASP A 83 -13.20 -6.50 -2.46
N ALA A 84 -12.57 -7.67 -2.34
CA ALA A 84 -12.26 -8.27 -1.03
C ALA A 84 -11.17 -7.47 -0.27
N LEU A 85 -10.32 -6.73 -0.97
CA LEU A 85 -9.38 -5.79 -0.36
C LEU A 85 -10.06 -4.46 -0.05
N LEU A 86 -10.99 -4.01 -0.89
CA LEU A 86 -11.77 -2.81 -0.62
C LEU A 86 -12.59 -2.95 0.67
N GLU A 87 -13.26 -4.09 0.85
CA GLU A 87 -14.03 -4.38 2.07
C GLU A 87 -13.17 -4.36 3.34
N ASP A 88 -11.94 -4.88 3.29
CA ASP A 88 -10.99 -4.83 4.42
C ASP A 88 -10.41 -3.41 4.63
N LEU A 89 -10.18 -2.67 3.55
CA LEU A 89 -9.57 -1.34 3.60
C LEU A 89 -10.49 -0.32 4.29
N ILE A 90 -11.80 -0.35 4.02
CA ILE A 90 -12.76 0.64 4.55
C ILE A 90 -12.69 0.80 6.08
N PRO A 91 -12.83 -0.25 6.92
CA PRO A 91 -12.80 -0.09 8.37
C PRO A 91 -11.41 0.38 8.88
N ARG A 92 -10.32 -0.06 8.24
CA ARG A 92 -8.95 0.37 8.58
C ARG A 92 -8.73 1.85 8.24
N LEU A 93 -9.22 2.28 7.08
CA LEU A 93 -9.15 3.66 6.62
C LEU A 93 -9.91 4.61 7.55
N ARG A 94 -11.10 4.22 8.01
CA ARG A 94 -11.88 4.97 9.02
C ARG A 94 -11.12 5.10 10.34
N LYS A 95 -10.54 4.00 10.83
CA LYS A 95 -9.73 3.99 12.06
C LYS A 95 -8.51 4.92 11.96
N LEU A 96 -7.77 4.85 10.86
CA LEU A 96 -6.59 5.68 10.61
C LEU A 96 -6.95 7.15 10.38
N ASN A 97 -8.10 7.43 9.76
CA ASN A 97 -8.62 8.78 9.61
C ASN A 97 -8.93 9.42 10.97
N ALA A 98 -9.53 8.67 11.90
CA ALA A 98 -9.95 9.17 13.20
C ALA A 98 -8.79 9.32 14.20
N ARG A 99 -7.79 8.44 14.16
CA ARG A 99 -6.72 8.35 15.20
C ARG A 99 -5.32 8.68 14.70
N GLY A 100 -5.11 8.73 13.39
CA GLY A 100 -3.80 8.96 12.79
C GLY A 100 -3.31 10.40 12.91
N ALA A 101 -2.02 10.60 12.69
CA ALA A 101 -1.45 11.94 12.55
C ALA A 101 -2.19 12.72 11.44
N LYS A 102 -2.26 14.06 11.55
CA LYS A 102 -2.97 14.93 10.59
C LYS A 102 -2.62 14.64 9.12
N SER A 103 -1.35 14.36 8.83
CA SER A 103 -0.90 14.00 7.48
C SER A 103 -1.48 12.67 6.97
N VAL A 104 -1.60 11.67 7.86
CA VAL A 104 -2.19 10.36 7.56
C VAL A 104 -3.71 10.47 7.42
N SER A 105 -4.39 11.22 8.31
CA SER A 105 -5.82 11.50 8.19
C SER A 105 -6.15 12.21 6.86
N ASN A 106 -5.38 13.23 6.48
CA ASN A 106 -5.52 13.89 5.19
C ASN A 106 -5.35 12.93 4.00
N ARG A 107 -4.44 11.96 4.13
CA ARG A 107 -4.24 10.92 3.12
C ARG A 107 -5.45 9.98 3.04
N CYS A 108 -5.99 9.56 4.19
CA CYS A 108 -7.20 8.74 4.24
C CYS A 108 -8.37 9.43 3.53
N LYS A 109 -8.59 10.72 3.78
CA LYS A 109 -9.63 11.52 3.10
C LYS A 109 -9.46 11.57 1.59
N LYS A 110 -8.22 11.67 1.10
CA LYS A 110 -7.95 11.63 -0.35
C LYS A 110 -8.27 10.26 -0.94
N ILE A 111 -7.87 9.18 -0.28
CA ILE A 111 -8.15 7.81 -0.73
C ILE A 111 -9.65 7.54 -0.71
N ALA A 112 -10.35 7.95 0.33
CA ALA A 112 -11.79 7.79 0.41
C ALA A 112 -12.52 8.52 -0.71
N LYS A 113 -12.08 9.74 -1.06
CA LYS A 113 -12.60 10.44 -2.24
C LYS A 113 -12.30 9.70 -3.55
N GLN A 114 -11.10 9.11 -3.67
CA GLN A 114 -10.68 8.34 -4.85
C GLN A 114 -11.52 7.08 -5.04
N LEU A 115 -11.90 6.40 -3.95
CA LEU A 115 -12.61 5.12 -3.95
C LEU A 115 -14.10 5.25 -3.59
N GLU A 116 -14.62 6.48 -3.52
CA GLU A 116 -16.02 6.77 -3.15
C GLU A 116 -16.46 6.19 -1.79
N ILE A 117 -15.56 6.16 -0.82
CA ILE A 117 -15.80 5.66 0.55
C ILE A 117 -16.28 6.80 1.46
N GLU A 118 -17.30 6.52 2.27
CA GLU A 118 -17.72 7.39 3.37
C GLU A 118 -16.85 7.18 4.63
N LEU A 119 -16.22 8.25 5.12
CA LEU A 119 -15.28 8.25 6.25
C LEU A 119 -15.84 8.77 7.56
#